data_AF-A0AAW1JMY5-F1
#
_entry.id   AF-A0AAW1JMY5-F1
#
_cell.length_a   1.000
_cell.length_b   1.000
_cell.length_c   1.000
_cell.angle_alpha   90.00
_cell.angle_beta   90.00
_cell.angle_gamma   90.00
#
_symmetry.space_group_name_H-M   'P 1'
#
loop_
_entity.id
_entity.type
_entity.pdbx_description
1 polymer ?
#
loop_
_entity_poly.entity_id
_entity_poly.type
_entity_poly.pdbx_seq_one_letter_code
_entity_poly.pdbx_strand_id
1 'polypeptide(L)'
;MKCAYWPYGESFFHKPTGRCSDGLIMIDYFATYLKLPLIDAYLNKDGNFTQGVNFAVGGATALNTSVLKLKYNLTAITNLSLSVQLDWFKSHLYSYYVDDKSDWRDKISKRLFIMGSIGSNDYNIAFLQGKTLPDLYEMVPHVVQAIQLVVEEIIRLGATQIAIPGNIPVGCIPMYLSLFKKNDSNIYDELKCLKQHNTHAQFHNHQLQKNVVNLQKRYPNVSIVYLDYYEAFREIFQHANLFGFDETATREACCGTSDDEYKVNADVFCGNKGVPVCENPDEHISWDGTHLTQHTYHALVKHLMPSLNRGIKNVK
;
A
#
# COMPACT_ATOMS: atom_id res chain seq x y z
N MET A 1 9.54 -12.07 7.11
CA MET A 1 8.98 -10.70 7.00
C MET A 1 9.20 -10.01 8.33
N LYS A 2 9.74 -8.78 8.36
CA LYS A 2 10.12 -8.09 9.61
C LYS A 2 8.92 -7.77 10.51
N CYS A 3 7.75 -7.54 9.91
CA CYS A 3 6.49 -7.24 10.59
C CYS A 3 5.83 -8.43 11.31
N ALA A 4 6.51 -9.58 11.37
CA ALA A 4 6.03 -10.79 12.04
C ALA A 4 6.56 -10.93 13.48
N TYR A 5 7.26 -9.92 13.99
CA TYR A 5 7.83 -9.89 15.33
C TYR A 5 7.22 -8.75 16.15
N TRP A 6 7.31 -8.84 17.47
CA TRP A 6 6.97 -7.72 18.36
C TRP A 6 7.87 -6.52 18.02
N PRO A 7 7.41 -5.25 18.02
CA PRO A 7 6.13 -4.72 18.54
C PRO A 7 4.99 -4.57 17.52
N TYR A 8 5.10 -5.13 16.31
CA TYR A 8 4.00 -5.02 15.33
C TYR A 8 2.71 -5.66 15.87
N GLY A 9 1.59 -4.93 15.79
CA GLY A 9 0.29 -5.35 16.31
C GLY A 9 0.04 -5.06 17.80
N GLU A 10 0.93 -4.34 18.50
CA GLU A 10 0.79 -4.02 19.92
C GLU A 10 -0.51 -3.28 20.30
N SER A 11 -1.00 -2.39 19.45
CA SER A 11 -2.10 -1.48 19.77
C SER A 11 -3.49 -2.10 19.62
N PHE A 12 -3.64 -3.16 18.81
CA PHE A 12 -4.94 -3.79 18.55
C PHE A 12 -4.96 -5.30 18.78
N PHE A 13 -3.97 -6.02 18.21
CA PHE A 13 -3.95 -7.48 18.29
C PHE A 13 -3.27 -7.98 19.56
N HIS A 14 -2.45 -7.12 20.19
CA HIS A 14 -1.55 -7.46 21.29
C HIS A 14 -0.63 -8.66 20.99
N LYS A 15 -0.36 -8.88 19.69
CA LYS A 15 0.55 -9.89 19.16
C LYS A 15 0.89 -9.59 17.70
N PRO A 16 2.04 -10.08 17.20
CA PRO A 16 2.37 -9.97 15.78
C PRO A 16 1.38 -10.74 14.91
N THR A 17 0.91 -10.10 13.83
CA THR A 17 0.04 -10.72 12.82
C THR A 17 0.63 -10.69 11.41
N GLY A 18 1.81 -10.07 11.24
CA GLY A 18 2.39 -9.82 9.92
C GLY A 18 1.93 -8.50 9.27
N ARG A 19 0.98 -7.78 9.88
CA ARG A 19 0.63 -6.41 9.48
C ARG A 19 1.79 -5.47 9.83
N CYS A 20 2.28 -4.71 8.86
CA CYS A 20 3.36 -3.74 9.06
C CYS A 20 2.80 -2.43 9.64
N SER A 21 2.32 -2.50 10.87
CA SER A 21 1.82 -1.37 11.67
C SER A 21 1.80 -1.78 13.15
N ASP A 22 1.54 -0.85 14.04
CA ASP A 22 1.24 -1.11 15.46
C ASP A 22 -0.12 -1.80 15.64
N GLY A 23 -0.98 -1.81 14.62
CA GLY A 23 -2.29 -2.48 14.68
C GLY A 23 -2.89 -2.78 13.31
N LEU A 24 -4.08 -2.25 13.08
CA LEU A 24 -4.86 -2.42 11.84
C LEU A 24 -4.24 -1.63 10.68
N ILE A 25 -4.34 -2.17 9.46
CA ILE A 25 -3.89 -1.51 8.22
C ILE A 25 -5.08 -1.15 7.31
N MET A 26 -4.83 -0.47 6.18
CA MET A 26 -5.86 0.00 5.24
C MET A 26 -7.00 -1.00 4.98
N ILE A 27 -6.67 -2.26 4.66
CA ILE A 27 -7.68 -3.27 4.30
C ILE A 27 -8.60 -3.63 5.48
N ASP A 28 -8.08 -3.58 6.70
CA ASP A 28 -8.84 -3.87 7.91
C ASP A 28 -9.85 -2.76 8.22
N TYR A 29 -9.44 -1.50 8.03
CA TYR A 29 -10.34 -0.37 8.18
C TYR A 29 -11.39 -0.32 7.08
N PHE A 30 -11.04 -0.65 5.82
CA PHE A 30 -12.06 -0.81 4.77
C PHE A 30 -13.09 -1.88 5.15
N ALA A 31 -12.64 -3.04 5.64
CA ALA A 31 -13.55 -4.08 6.12
C ALA A 31 -14.45 -3.57 7.26
N THR A 32 -13.87 -2.86 8.24
CA THR A 32 -14.60 -2.28 9.38
C THR A 32 -15.68 -1.29 8.92
N TYR A 33 -15.35 -0.35 8.04
CA TYR A 33 -16.33 0.62 7.51
C TYR A 33 -17.42 -0.01 6.64
N LEU A 34 -17.09 -1.11 5.94
CA LEU A 34 -18.04 -1.90 5.16
C LEU A 34 -18.81 -2.92 6.01
N LYS A 35 -18.55 -2.98 7.33
CA LYS A 35 -19.15 -3.95 8.28
C LYS A 35 -18.88 -5.41 7.90
N LEU A 36 -17.67 -5.67 7.38
CA LEU A 36 -17.14 -6.98 7.04
C LEU A 36 -16.15 -7.43 8.13
N PRO A 37 -15.96 -8.75 8.33
CA PRO A 37 -14.93 -9.23 9.24
C PRO A 37 -13.53 -8.91 8.71
N LEU A 38 -12.56 -8.91 9.61
CA LEU A 38 -11.15 -8.87 9.22
C LEU A 38 -10.82 -10.11 8.38
N ILE A 39 -9.95 -9.93 7.39
CA ILE A 39 -9.60 -10.98 6.44
C ILE A 39 -8.23 -11.60 6.77
N ASP A 40 -8.12 -12.91 6.52
CA ASP A 40 -6.90 -13.67 6.67
C ASP A 40 -5.98 -13.56 5.45
N ALA A 41 -4.67 -13.64 5.68
CA ALA A 41 -3.69 -13.76 4.62
C ALA A 41 -3.82 -15.12 3.92
N TYR A 42 -3.70 -15.14 2.59
CA TYR A 42 -3.85 -16.35 1.77
C TYR A 42 -2.90 -17.50 2.20
N LEU A 43 -1.70 -17.17 2.67
CA LEU A 43 -0.72 -18.15 3.13
C LEU A 43 -0.96 -18.64 4.57
N ASN A 44 -1.97 -18.12 5.27
CA ASN A 44 -2.37 -18.63 6.58
C ASN A 44 -3.05 -19.99 6.42
N LYS A 45 -2.40 -21.06 6.89
CA LYS A 45 -2.92 -22.44 6.78
C LYS A 45 -4.20 -22.65 7.59
N ASP A 46 -4.36 -21.89 8.67
CA ASP A 46 -5.53 -21.94 9.55
C ASP A 46 -6.52 -20.80 9.24
N GLY A 47 -6.35 -20.10 8.12
CA GLY A 47 -7.14 -18.93 7.74
C GLY A 47 -8.55 -19.29 7.27
N ASN A 48 -9.50 -18.39 7.53
CA ASN A 48 -10.87 -18.49 7.05
C ASN A 48 -11.08 -17.57 5.84
N PHE A 49 -11.32 -18.16 4.67
CA PHE A 49 -11.48 -17.42 3.42
C PHE A 49 -12.94 -17.23 2.97
N THR A 50 -13.93 -17.58 3.81
CA THR A 50 -15.34 -17.53 3.41
C THR A 50 -15.86 -16.12 3.15
N GLN A 51 -15.34 -15.11 3.88
CA GLN A 51 -15.77 -13.71 3.75
C GLN A 51 -14.73 -12.79 3.09
N GLY A 52 -13.60 -13.34 2.68
CA GLY A 52 -12.53 -12.58 2.04
C GLY A 52 -11.16 -13.21 2.28
N VAL A 53 -10.18 -12.79 1.51
CA VAL A 53 -8.81 -13.30 1.57
C VAL A 53 -7.84 -12.21 1.12
N ASN A 54 -6.73 -12.07 1.82
CA ASN A 54 -5.70 -11.09 1.53
C ASN A 54 -4.49 -11.76 0.84
N PHE A 55 -4.26 -11.42 -0.43
CA PHE A 55 -3.11 -11.91 -1.21
C PHE A 55 -1.88 -11.00 -1.13
N ALA A 56 -1.97 -9.85 -0.46
CA ALA A 56 -0.90 -8.85 -0.43
C ALA A 56 0.34 -9.36 0.31
N VAL A 57 1.51 -8.95 -0.18
CA VAL A 57 2.80 -9.28 0.41
C VAL A 57 3.63 -8.00 0.57
N GLY A 58 4.20 -7.81 1.76
CA GLY A 58 5.13 -6.70 2.02
C GLY A 58 6.33 -6.74 1.07
N GLY A 59 6.66 -5.60 0.46
CA GLY A 59 7.75 -5.47 -0.51
C GLY A 59 7.43 -5.96 -1.94
N ALA A 60 6.21 -6.44 -2.20
CA ALA A 60 5.80 -6.86 -3.53
C ALA A 60 5.84 -5.70 -4.55
N THR A 61 6.25 -6.04 -5.77
CA THR A 61 6.34 -5.14 -6.92
C THR A 61 5.23 -5.44 -7.93
N ALA A 62 4.82 -4.43 -8.70
CA ALA A 62 3.92 -4.62 -9.83
C ALA A 62 4.62 -5.43 -10.94
N LEU A 63 5.88 -5.07 -11.23
CA LEU A 63 6.72 -5.79 -12.18
C LEU A 63 7.23 -7.10 -11.60
N ASN A 64 7.40 -8.09 -12.47
CA ASN A 64 8.07 -9.33 -12.09
C ASN A 64 9.54 -9.11 -11.80
N THR A 65 10.09 -9.90 -10.89
CA THR A 65 11.50 -9.80 -10.49
C THR A 65 12.46 -10.04 -11.65
N SER A 66 12.08 -10.88 -12.61
CA SER A 66 12.82 -11.07 -13.86
C SER A 66 12.86 -9.79 -14.70
N VAL A 67 11.77 -9.04 -14.79
CA VAL A 67 11.72 -7.75 -15.51
C VAL A 67 12.57 -6.72 -14.79
N LEU A 68 12.42 -6.60 -13.46
CA LEU A 68 13.25 -5.71 -12.64
C LEU A 68 14.74 -5.99 -12.84
N LYS A 69 15.14 -7.26 -12.82
CA LYS A 69 16.54 -7.65 -12.99
C LYS A 69 17.06 -7.45 -14.41
N LEU A 70 16.35 -7.96 -15.42
CA LEU A 70 16.84 -7.98 -16.80
C LEU A 70 16.74 -6.62 -17.49
N LYS A 71 15.66 -5.87 -17.25
CA LYS A 71 15.44 -4.57 -17.90
C LYS A 71 16.04 -3.42 -17.12
N TYR A 72 15.91 -3.44 -15.80
CA TYR A 72 16.29 -2.29 -14.97
C TYR A 72 17.55 -2.55 -14.13
N ASN A 73 18.11 -3.76 -14.14
CA ASN A 73 19.21 -4.16 -13.24
C ASN A 73 18.90 -3.86 -11.76
N LEU A 74 17.66 -4.14 -11.35
CA LEU A 74 17.18 -3.99 -9.97
C LEU A 74 17.05 -5.36 -9.30
N THR A 75 17.38 -5.40 -8.02
CA THR A 75 17.20 -6.58 -7.17
C THR A 75 15.97 -6.39 -6.29
N ALA A 76 14.93 -7.20 -6.50
CA ALA A 76 13.71 -7.12 -5.72
C ALA A 76 13.89 -7.64 -4.28
N ILE A 77 13.10 -7.10 -3.35
CA ILE A 77 13.10 -7.53 -1.93
C ILE A 77 12.46 -8.91 -1.76
N THR A 78 11.53 -9.27 -2.65
CA THR A 78 10.81 -10.55 -2.66
C THR A 78 10.53 -10.99 -4.08
N ASN A 79 10.31 -12.29 -4.30
CA ASN A 79 9.87 -12.85 -5.58
C ASN A 79 8.34 -12.89 -5.74
N LEU A 80 7.59 -12.32 -4.79
CA LEU A 80 6.14 -12.40 -4.69
C LEU A 80 5.45 -11.17 -5.33
N SER A 81 5.72 -10.96 -6.63
CA SER A 81 5.16 -9.84 -7.42
C SER A 81 3.63 -9.92 -7.55
N LEU A 82 3.03 -8.86 -8.11
CA LEU A 82 1.60 -8.80 -8.38
C LEU A 82 1.10 -9.97 -9.24
N SER A 83 1.90 -10.44 -10.21
CA SER A 83 1.50 -11.60 -11.03
C SER A 83 1.46 -12.89 -10.20
N VAL A 84 2.37 -13.06 -9.24
CA VAL A 84 2.36 -14.21 -8.33
C VAL A 84 1.12 -14.18 -7.44
N GLN A 85 0.74 -13.00 -6.94
CA GLN A 85 -0.48 -12.83 -6.15
C GLN A 85 -1.75 -13.11 -6.99
N LEU A 86 -1.74 -12.75 -8.27
CA LEU A 86 -2.79 -13.11 -9.21
C LEU A 86 -2.87 -14.63 -9.46
N ASP A 87 -1.73 -15.32 -9.54
CA ASP A 87 -1.71 -16.79 -9.66
C ASP A 87 -2.22 -17.48 -8.40
N TRP A 88 -1.93 -16.93 -7.22
CA TRP A 88 -2.53 -17.36 -5.96
C TRP A 88 -4.04 -17.15 -5.93
N PHE A 89 -4.51 -15.99 -6.39
CA PHE A 89 -5.94 -15.74 -6.53
C PHE A 89 -6.60 -16.76 -7.46
N LYS A 90 -6.03 -17.01 -8.65
CA LYS A 90 -6.53 -18.05 -9.57
C LYS A 90 -6.57 -19.43 -8.91
N SER A 91 -5.50 -19.81 -8.22
CA SER A 91 -5.41 -21.09 -7.50
C SER A 91 -6.49 -21.20 -6.42
N HIS A 92 -6.69 -20.14 -5.64
CA HIS A 92 -7.74 -20.04 -4.64
C HIS A 92 -9.11 -20.26 -5.29
N LEU A 93 -9.41 -19.57 -6.40
CA LEU A 93 -10.66 -19.73 -7.12
C LEU A 93 -10.89 -21.16 -7.60
N TYR A 94 -9.87 -21.78 -8.20
CA TYR A 94 -9.99 -23.16 -8.65
C TYR A 94 -10.22 -24.12 -7.50
N SER A 95 -9.53 -23.97 -6.38
CA SER A 95 -9.68 -24.85 -5.20
C SER A 95 -10.99 -24.64 -4.44
N TYR A 96 -11.50 -23.41 -4.39
CA TYR A 96 -12.66 -23.05 -3.59
C TYR A 96 -13.98 -23.26 -4.34
N TYR A 97 -13.92 -23.33 -5.68
CA TYR A 97 -15.09 -23.44 -6.55
C TYR A 97 -15.01 -24.63 -7.54
N VAL A 98 -14.28 -25.70 -7.19
CA VAL A 98 -14.01 -26.88 -8.03
C VAL A 98 -15.29 -27.45 -8.68
N ASP A 99 -16.40 -27.49 -7.93
CA ASP A 99 -17.63 -28.17 -8.35
C ASP A 99 -18.62 -27.27 -9.10
N ASP A 100 -18.41 -25.96 -9.17
CA ASP A 100 -19.36 -25.04 -9.80
C ASP A 100 -18.67 -23.84 -10.48
N LYS A 101 -18.07 -24.12 -11.65
CA LYS A 101 -17.46 -23.10 -12.51
C LYS A 101 -18.47 -22.09 -13.07
N SER A 102 -19.78 -22.38 -13.03
CA SER A 102 -20.83 -21.41 -13.36
C SER A 102 -21.07 -20.42 -12.23
N ASP A 103 -21.04 -20.87 -10.98
CA ASP A 103 -21.44 -20.08 -9.80
C ASP A 103 -20.34 -19.15 -9.25
N TRP A 104 -19.05 -19.45 -9.46
CA TRP A 104 -18.00 -18.59 -8.88
C TRP A 104 -17.97 -17.18 -9.47
N ARG A 105 -18.33 -16.98 -10.74
CA ARG A 105 -18.42 -15.63 -11.34
C ARG A 105 -19.49 -14.80 -10.65
N ASP A 106 -20.65 -15.39 -10.38
CA ASP A 106 -21.74 -14.75 -9.65
C ASP A 106 -21.34 -14.44 -8.20
N LYS A 107 -20.60 -15.35 -7.56
CA LYS A 107 -20.02 -15.12 -6.22
C LYS A 107 -18.99 -14.00 -6.22
N ILE A 108 -18.07 -13.98 -7.19
CA ILE A 108 -17.03 -12.96 -7.33
C ILE A 108 -17.62 -11.59 -7.61
N SER A 109 -18.67 -11.50 -8.43
CA SER A 109 -19.27 -10.21 -8.81
C SER A 109 -19.82 -9.42 -7.60
N LYS A 110 -19.98 -10.08 -6.45
CA LYS A 110 -20.43 -9.45 -5.20
C LYS A 110 -19.26 -9.07 -4.28
N ARG A 111 -18.03 -9.49 -4.61
CA ARG A 111 -16.81 -9.17 -3.86
C ARG A 111 -16.22 -7.84 -4.33
N LEU A 112 -15.61 -7.12 -3.39
CA LEU A 112 -14.79 -5.95 -3.66
C LEU A 112 -13.32 -6.35 -3.77
N PHE A 113 -12.69 -5.98 -4.87
CA PHE A 113 -11.25 -6.12 -5.07
C PHE A 113 -10.57 -4.79 -4.78
N ILE A 114 -9.78 -4.73 -3.71
CA ILE A 114 -8.94 -3.57 -3.42
C ILE A 114 -7.52 -3.93 -3.86
N MET A 115 -7.03 -3.27 -4.89
CA MET A 115 -5.61 -3.34 -5.25
C MET A 115 -4.82 -2.69 -4.11
N GLY A 116 -3.67 -3.26 -3.72
CA GLY A 116 -2.74 -2.53 -2.83
C GLY A 116 -2.15 -1.31 -3.54
N SER A 117 -1.39 -0.46 -2.84
CA SER A 117 -0.53 0.58 -3.44
C SER A 117 0.67 -0.03 -4.19
N ILE A 118 0.37 -1.03 -5.02
CA ILE A 118 1.30 -1.82 -5.80
C ILE A 118 1.91 -0.94 -6.89
N GLY A 119 3.20 -1.09 -7.15
CA GLY A 119 3.97 -0.15 -7.96
C GLY A 119 4.84 0.80 -7.13
N SER A 120 4.45 1.13 -5.89
CA SER A 120 5.31 1.91 -4.98
C SER A 120 6.67 1.24 -4.77
N ASN A 121 6.70 -0.06 -4.49
CA ASN A 121 7.97 -0.77 -4.22
C ASN A 121 8.89 -0.84 -5.45
N ASP A 122 8.34 -0.86 -6.68
CA ASP A 122 9.13 -0.83 -7.91
C ASP A 122 10.03 0.41 -7.94
N TYR A 123 9.47 1.56 -7.56
CA TYR A 123 10.20 2.82 -7.49
C TYR A 123 11.05 2.92 -6.23
N ASN A 124 10.55 2.46 -5.07
CA ASN A 124 11.32 2.53 -3.84
C ASN A 124 12.63 1.74 -3.96
N ILE A 125 12.56 0.54 -4.54
CA ILE A 125 13.74 -0.27 -4.83
C ILE A 125 14.68 0.44 -5.81
N ALA A 126 14.13 1.09 -6.84
CA ALA A 126 14.93 1.83 -7.81
C ALA A 126 15.65 3.04 -7.18
N PHE A 127 14.97 3.85 -6.37
CA PHE A 127 15.56 4.95 -5.61
C PHE A 127 16.68 4.46 -4.69
N LEU A 128 16.43 3.40 -3.90
CA LEU A 128 17.39 2.83 -2.97
C LEU A 128 18.63 2.23 -3.66
N GLN A 129 18.48 1.73 -4.89
CA GLN A 129 19.58 1.18 -5.68
C GLN A 129 20.21 2.23 -6.62
N GLY A 130 19.98 3.51 -6.35
CA GLY A 130 20.69 4.62 -7.00
C GLY A 130 20.24 4.91 -8.43
N LYS A 131 19.03 4.52 -8.83
CA LYS A 131 18.49 4.87 -10.15
C LYS A 131 18.23 6.37 -10.26
N THR A 132 18.41 6.87 -11.47
CA THR A 132 18.20 8.28 -11.79
C THR A 132 16.71 8.57 -11.99
N LEU A 133 16.32 9.85 -11.89
CA LEU A 133 14.94 10.25 -12.18
C LEU A 133 14.48 9.83 -13.59
N PRO A 134 15.28 10.01 -14.67
CA PRO A 134 14.93 9.48 -15.99
C PRO A 134 14.58 7.98 -15.98
N ASP A 135 15.39 7.15 -15.32
CA ASP A 135 15.12 5.70 -15.20
C ASP A 135 13.76 5.44 -14.53
N LEU A 136 13.48 6.17 -13.45
CA LEU A 136 12.23 6.07 -12.69
C LEU A 136 11.01 6.49 -13.52
N TYR A 137 11.13 7.53 -14.35
CA TYR A 137 10.05 7.92 -15.28
C TYR A 137 9.84 6.88 -16.39
N GLU A 138 10.92 6.25 -16.88
CA GLU A 138 10.83 5.17 -17.88
C GLU A 138 10.13 3.90 -17.35
N MET A 139 10.25 3.64 -16.04
CA MET A 139 9.56 2.52 -15.39
C MET A 139 8.04 2.69 -15.34
N VAL A 140 7.54 3.93 -15.23
CA VAL A 140 6.12 4.21 -14.92
C VAL A 140 5.13 3.57 -15.91
N PRO A 141 5.30 3.67 -17.25
CA PRO A 141 4.40 3.03 -18.19
C PRO A 141 4.33 1.51 -18.02
N HIS A 142 5.45 0.86 -17.70
CA HIS A 142 5.53 -0.58 -17.50
C HIS A 142 4.85 -1.03 -16.21
N VAL A 143 5.03 -0.26 -15.12
CA VAL A 143 4.36 -0.49 -13.84
C VAL A 143 2.85 -0.33 -13.99
N VAL A 144 2.39 0.76 -14.61
CA VAL A 144 0.95 0.99 -14.84
C VAL A 144 0.34 -0.09 -15.74
N GLN A 145 1.07 -0.52 -16.78
CA GLN A 145 0.62 -1.62 -17.64
C GLN A 145 0.50 -2.95 -16.87
N ALA A 146 1.45 -3.27 -15.99
CA ALA A 146 1.38 -4.49 -15.18
C ALA A 146 0.14 -4.50 -14.26
N ILE A 147 -0.19 -3.35 -13.66
CA ILE A 147 -1.41 -3.18 -12.85
C ILE A 147 -2.65 -3.37 -13.73
N GLN A 148 -2.69 -2.71 -14.90
CA GLN A 148 -3.80 -2.83 -15.85
C GLN A 148 -4.05 -4.29 -16.23
N LEU A 149 -3.02 -5.04 -16.60
CA LEU A 149 -3.15 -6.44 -17.03
C LEU A 149 -3.76 -7.33 -15.94
N VAL A 150 -3.39 -7.09 -14.68
CA VAL A 150 -3.98 -7.83 -13.55
C VAL A 150 -5.44 -7.43 -13.34
N VAL A 151 -5.77 -6.13 -13.44
CA VAL A 151 -7.16 -5.65 -13.34
C VAL A 151 -8.03 -6.26 -14.44
N GLU A 152 -7.55 -6.27 -15.68
CA GLU A 152 -8.25 -6.89 -16.81
C GLU A 152 -8.45 -8.39 -16.60
N GLU A 153 -7.45 -9.08 -16.04
CA GLU A 153 -7.57 -10.49 -15.74
C GLU A 153 -8.60 -10.77 -14.64
N ILE A 154 -8.62 -10.03 -13.54
CA ILE A 154 -9.64 -10.24 -12.50
C ILE A 154 -11.05 -9.92 -13.02
N ILE A 155 -11.19 -8.94 -13.94
CA ILE A 155 -12.46 -8.69 -14.65
C ILE A 155 -12.85 -9.89 -15.51
N ARG A 156 -11.92 -10.48 -16.26
CA ARG A 156 -12.16 -11.70 -17.05
C ARG A 156 -12.58 -12.88 -16.16
N LEU A 157 -12.09 -12.90 -14.93
CA LEU A 157 -12.44 -13.86 -13.89
C LEU A 157 -13.78 -13.50 -13.18
N GLY A 158 -14.42 -12.37 -13.50
CA GLY A 158 -15.77 -12.02 -13.03
C GLY A 158 -15.83 -10.89 -11.99
N ALA A 159 -14.72 -10.24 -11.68
CA ALA A 159 -14.72 -9.08 -10.79
C ALA A 159 -15.49 -7.92 -11.42
N THR A 160 -16.42 -7.34 -10.67
CA THR A 160 -17.26 -6.20 -11.10
C THR A 160 -17.09 -4.97 -10.22
N GLN A 161 -16.34 -5.07 -9.11
CA GLN A 161 -16.15 -4.01 -8.13
C GLN A 161 -14.68 -3.94 -7.75
N ILE A 162 -13.99 -2.90 -8.21
CA ILE A 162 -12.52 -2.79 -8.13
C ILE A 162 -12.14 -1.39 -7.64
N ALA A 163 -11.32 -1.32 -6.61
CA ALA A 163 -10.70 -0.10 -6.12
C ALA A 163 -9.19 -0.14 -6.38
N ILE A 164 -8.66 0.91 -7.00
CA ILE A 164 -7.26 1.03 -7.41
C ILE A 164 -6.67 2.26 -6.73
N PRO A 165 -5.85 2.10 -5.67
CA PRO A 165 -5.23 3.22 -5.01
C PRO A 165 -3.98 3.72 -5.74
N GLY A 166 -3.71 5.01 -5.60
CA GLY A 166 -2.42 5.60 -5.95
C GLY A 166 -1.34 5.37 -4.88
N ASN A 167 -0.18 5.96 -5.14
CA ASN A 167 0.91 6.09 -4.17
C ASN A 167 0.70 7.32 -3.30
N ILE A 168 1.10 7.22 -2.03
CA ILE A 168 1.22 8.37 -1.10
C ILE A 168 2.41 9.28 -1.49
N PRO A 169 2.53 10.51 -0.97
CA PRO A 169 3.73 11.33 -1.11
C PRO A 169 4.91 10.70 -0.36
N VAL A 170 5.62 9.78 -1.01
CA VAL A 170 6.74 9.05 -0.42
C VAL A 170 7.89 9.96 0.04
N GLY A 171 8.00 11.17 -0.52
CA GLY A 171 8.97 12.17 -0.06
C GLY A 171 8.69 12.73 1.34
N CYS A 172 7.51 12.47 1.92
CA CYS A 172 7.16 12.81 3.30
C CYS A 172 7.47 11.67 4.29
N ILE A 173 7.85 10.49 3.81
CA ILE A 173 8.06 9.32 4.66
C ILE A 173 9.41 9.42 5.37
N PRO A 174 9.49 9.16 6.70
CA PRO A 174 10.71 9.39 7.49
C PRO A 174 11.96 8.68 6.92
N MET A 175 11.83 7.44 6.44
CA MET A 175 12.93 6.71 5.79
C MET A 175 13.47 7.45 4.56
N TYR A 176 12.59 8.03 3.74
CA TYR A 176 13.01 8.83 2.58
C TYR A 176 13.69 10.13 3.00
N LEU A 177 13.10 10.81 3.99
CA LEU A 177 13.66 12.04 4.52
C LEU A 177 15.07 11.83 5.09
N SER A 178 15.29 10.72 5.81
CA SER A 178 16.60 10.35 6.36
C SER A 178 17.61 10.01 5.24
N LEU A 179 17.26 9.10 4.33
CA LEU A 179 18.17 8.60 3.29
C LEU A 179 18.55 9.65 2.24
N PHE A 180 17.65 10.57 1.92
CA PHE A 180 17.86 11.57 0.87
C PHE A 180 18.01 12.99 1.43
N LYS A 181 18.25 13.13 2.74
CA LYS A 181 18.55 14.42 3.38
C LYS A 181 19.76 15.06 2.71
N LYS A 182 19.64 16.35 2.37
CA LYS A 182 20.77 17.17 1.92
C LYS A 182 20.72 18.52 2.61
N ASN A 183 21.88 19.15 2.75
CA ASN A 183 21.97 20.54 3.21
C ASN A 183 21.61 21.52 2.08
N ASP A 184 20.41 21.38 1.53
CA ASP A 184 19.86 22.24 0.48
C ASP A 184 18.35 22.38 0.68
N SER A 185 17.91 23.54 1.14
CA SER A 185 16.48 23.81 1.36
C SER A 185 15.65 23.70 0.08
N ASN A 186 16.26 23.83 -1.10
CA ASN A 186 15.55 23.80 -2.37
C ASN A 186 15.09 22.41 -2.79
N ILE A 187 15.48 21.33 -2.09
CA ILE A 187 14.96 19.99 -2.40
C ILE A 187 13.62 19.70 -1.72
N TYR A 188 13.20 20.54 -0.77
CA TYR A 188 11.98 20.36 0.02
C TYR A 188 10.83 21.26 -0.46
N ASP A 189 9.58 20.82 -0.25
CA ASP A 189 8.35 21.60 -0.47
C ASP A 189 7.94 22.38 0.79
N GLU A 190 6.79 23.08 0.75
CA GLU A 190 6.28 23.82 1.90
C GLU A 190 5.98 22.92 3.12
N LEU A 191 5.67 21.64 2.89
CA LEU A 191 5.45 20.63 3.93
C LEU A 191 6.75 19.94 4.36
N LYS A 192 7.93 20.46 3.95
CA LYS A 192 9.24 19.88 4.26
C LYS A 192 9.40 18.43 3.77
N CYS A 193 8.69 18.06 2.72
CA CYS A 193 8.84 16.78 2.05
C CYS A 193 9.73 16.90 0.81
N LEU A 194 10.33 15.80 0.38
CA LEU A 194 11.24 15.79 -0.78
C LEU A 194 10.47 15.98 -2.09
N LYS A 195 10.65 17.12 -2.75
CA LYS A 195 9.93 17.51 -3.97
C LYS A 195 10.06 16.49 -5.08
N GLN A 196 11.28 16.08 -5.41
CA GLN A 196 11.52 15.19 -6.56
C GLN A 196 10.81 13.84 -6.42
N HIS A 197 10.78 13.28 -5.20
CA HIS A 197 10.10 12.03 -4.90
C HIS A 197 8.58 12.19 -4.99
N ASN A 198 8.04 13.28 -4.42
CA ASN A 198 6.62 13.60 -4.50
C ASN A 198 6.17 13.87 -5.94
N THR A 199 6.95 14.60 -6.74
CA THR A 199 6.67 14.83 -8.17
C THR A 199 6.65 13.52 -8.96
N HIS A 200 7.56 12.59 -8.68
CA HIS A 200 7.54 11.27 -9.32
C HIS A 200 6.29 10.46 -8.92
N ALA A 201 5.93 10.44 -7.64
CA ALA A 201 4.72 9.77 -7.17
C ALA A 201 3.45 10.37 -7.82
N GLN A 202 3.36 11.69 -7.94
CA GLN A 202 2.27 12.38 -8.65
C GLN A 202 2.23 12.01 -10.13
N PHE A 203 3.40 11.91 -10.79
CA PHE A 203 3.46 11.48 -12.19
C PHE A 203 2.92 10.05 -12.37
N HIS A 204 3.33 9.11 -11.51
CA HIS A 204 2.77 7.76 -11.52
C HIS A 204 1.25 7.78 -11.33
N ASN A 205 0.77 8.50 -10.32
CA ASN A 205 -0.65 8.61 -10.00
C ASN A 205 -1.45 9.18 -11.18
N HIS A 206 -0.93 10.19 -11.88
CA HIS A 206 -1.57 10.76 -13.07
C HIS A 206 -1.68 9.74 -14.21
N GLN A 207 -0.63 8.95 -14.46
CA GLN A 207 -0.68 7.89 -15.48
C GLN A 207 -1.64 6.77 -15.08
N LEU A 208 -1.68 6.41 -13.80
CA LEU A 208 -2.61 5.42 -13.26
C LEU A 208 -4.07 5.89 -13.37
N GLN A 209 -4.37 7.15 -13.04
CA GLN A 209 -5.72 7.73 -13.19
C GLN A 209 -6.18 7.71 -14.66
N LYS A 210 -5.30 8.08 -15.61
CA LYS A 210 -5.60 7.96 -17.04
C LYS A 210 -5.91 6.51 -17.43
N ASN A 211 -5.16 5.56 -16.89
CA ASN A 211 -5.39 4.14 -17.11
C ASN A 211 -6.75 3.68 -16.55
N VAL A 212 -7.10 4.11 -15.32
CA VAL A 212 -8.41 3.85 -14.70
C VAL A 212 -9.54 4.37 -15.58
N VAL A 213 -9.44 5.60 -16.11
CA VAL A 213 -10.45 6.16 -17.03
C VAL A 213 -10.58 5.32 -18.30
N ASN A 214 -9.48 4.80 -18.84
CA ASN A 214 -9.51 3.92 -20.01
C ASN A 214 -10.14 2.56 -19.68
N LEU A 215 -9.87 1.99 -18.51
CA LEU A 215 -10.48 0.76 -18.03
C LEU A 215 -12.00 0.93 -17.85
N GLN A 216 -12.44 2.04 -17.25
CA GLN A 216 -13.87 2.38 -17.10
C GLN A 216 -14.59 2.45 -18.45
N LYS A 217 -13.96 3.05 -19.47
CA LYS A 217 -14.50 3.09 -20.84
C LYS A 217 -14.57 1.71 -21.49
N ARG A 218 -13.57 0.86 -21.24
CA ARG A 218 -13.47 -0.50 -21.80
C ARG A 218 -14.45 -1.48 -21.14
N TYR A 219 -14.75 -1.28 -19.86
CA TYR A 219 -15.58 -2.16 -19.05
C TYR A 219 -16.73 -1.38 -18.40
N PRO A 220 -17.72 -0.89 -19.18
CA PRO A 220 -18.79 -0.02 -18.64
C PRO A 220 -19.70 -0.70 -17.60
N ASN A 221 -19.68 -2.03 -17.54
CA ASN A 221 -20.45 -2.82 -16.56
C ASN A 221 -19.66 -3.16 -15.28
N VAL A 222 -18.41 -2.71 -15.17
CA VAL A 222 -17.54 -2.91 -14.00
C VAL A 222 -17.37 -1.58 -13.29
N SER A 223 -17.65 -1.55 -11.99
CA SER A 223 -17.33 -0.40 -11.16
C SER A 223 -15.85 -0.41 -10.81
N ILE A 224 -15.12 0.55 -11.37
CA ILE A 224 -13.68 0.74 -11.14
C ILE A 224 -13.50 2.12 -10.52
N VAL A 225 -12.93 2.19 -9.32
CA VAL A 225 -12.75 3.43 -8.56
C VAL A 225 -11.27 3.68 -8.31
N TYR A 226 -10.80 4.89 -8.59
CA TYR A 226 -9.49 5.33 -8.14
C TYR A 226 -9.57 5.83 -6.70
N LEU A 227 -8.64 5.40 -5.85
CA LEU A 227 -8.50 5.90 -4.48
C LEU A 227 -7.28 6.82 -4.38
N ASP A 228 -7.53 8.11 -4.16
CA ASP A 228 -6.48 9.12 -4.10
C ASP A 228 -5.78 9.13 -2.73
N TYR A 229 -4.88 8.15 -2.55
CA TYR A 229 -4.07 8.04 -1.34
C TYR A 229 -3.12 9.22 -1.18
N TYR A 230 -2.71 9.85 -2.28
CA TYR A 230 -1.83 11.01 -2.23
C TYR A 230 -2.51 12.19 -1.57
N GLU A 231 -3.71 12.53 -2.05
CA GLU A 231 -4.53 13.61 -1.50
C GLU A 231 -4.92 13.33 -0.05
N ALA A 232 -5.40 12.11 0.23
CA ALA A 232 -5.81 11.73 1.58
C ALA A 232 -4.65 11.86 2.59
N PHE A 233 -3.44 11.41 2.21
CA PHE A 233 -2.27 11.56 3.06
C PHE A 233 -1.86 13.04 3.20
N ARG A 234 -1.86 13.81 2.10
CA ARG A 234 -1.48 15.23 2.15
C ARG A 234 -2.39 16.02 3.08
N GLU A 235 -3.70 15.77 3.02
CA GLU A 235 -4.68 16.42 3.88
C GLU A 235 -4.43 16.13 5.37
N ILE A 236 -4.18 14.86 5.71
CA ILE A 236 -3.86 14.44 7.08
C ILE A 236 -2.54 15.06 7.54
N PHE A 237 -1.52 15.02 6.70
CA PHE A 237 -0.19 15.50 7.04
C PHE A 237 -0.13 17.01 7.22
N GLN A 238 -0.87 17.76 6.39
CA GLN A 238 -0.96 19.22 6.48
C GLN A 238 -1.75 19.69 7.70
N HIS A 239 -2.79 18.95 8.10
CA HIS A 239 -3.68 19.29 9.21
C HIS A 239 -3.58 18.29 10.36
N ALA A 240 -2.37 17.82 10.65
CA ALA A 240 -2.09 16.72 11.58
C ALA A 240 -2.81 16.85 12.94
N ASN A 241 -2.80 18.05 13.52
CA ASN A 241 -3.50 18.35 14.79
C ASN A 241 -5.01 18.10 14.75
N LEU A 242 -5.70 18.40 13.63
CA LEU A 242 -7.13 18.20 13.46
C LEU A 242 -7.49 16.71 13.43
N PHE A 243 -6.52 15.86 13.08
CA PHE A 243 -6.65 14.41 13.09
C PHE A 243 -6.12 13.78 14.38
N GLY A 244 -5.64 14.57 15.35
CA GLY A 244 -5.16 14.08 16.64
C GLY A 244 -3.70 13.61 16.65
N PHE A 245 -2.89 14.02 15.66
CA PHE A 245 -1.45 13.77 15.64
C PHE A 245 -0.70 14.93 16.30
N ASP A 246 0.45 14.63 16.90
CA ASP A 246 1.41 15.64 17.35
C ASP A 246 2.15 16.23 16.14
N GLU A 247 1.96 17.53 15.90
CA GLU A 247 2.59 18.27 14.80
C GLU A 247 4.12 18.12 14.79
N THR A 248 4.72 18.05 15.97
CA THR A 248 6.18 17.94 16.14
C THR A 248 6.70 16.55 15.78
N ALA A 249 5.86 15.52 15.90
CA ALA A 249 6.19 14.12 15.64
C ALA A 249 5.77 13.61 14.25
N THR A 250 5.16 14.45 13.42
CA THR A 250 4.62 14.06 12.08
C THR A 250 5.63 13.41 11.14
N ARG A 251 6.94 13.66 11.33
CA ARG A 251 8.05 13.09 10.54
C ARG A 251 8.93 12.12 11.33
N GLU A 252 8.53 11.77 12.54
CA GLU A 252 9.25 10.82 13.39
C GLU A 252 8.63 9.42 13.27
N ALA A 253 9.49 8.41 13.17
CA ALA A 253 9.07 7.03 13.38
C ALA A 253 8.82 6.78 14.87
N CYS A 254 7.64 6.26 15.22
CA CYS A 254 7.34 5.85 16.60
C CYS A 254 8.23 4.69 17.06
N CYS A 255 8.40 3.67 16.23
CA CYS A 255 9.26 2.51 16.46
C CYS A 255 10.53 2.62 15.61
N GLY A 256 11.58 3.20 16.18
CA GLY A 256 12.81 3.46 15.45
C GLY A 256 13.90 4.05 16.31
N THR A 257 15.11 4.08 15.78
CA THR A 257 16.27 4.68 16.45
C THR A 257 17.20 5.30 15.42
N SER A 258 17.61 6.54 15.67
CA SER A 258 18.68 7.23 14.93
C SER A 258 19.11 8.47 15.70
N ASP A 259 20.25 9.04 15.31
CA ASP A 259 20.72 10.33 15.79
C ASP A 259 20.04 11.50 15.04
N ASP A 260 19.24 11.22 14.01
CA ASP A 260 18.52 12.24 13.23
C ASP A 260 17.11 12.53 13.78
N GLU A 261 16.52 13.60 13.25
CA GLU A 261 15.17 14.08 13.61
C GLU A 261 14.05 13.16 13.12
N TYR A 262 14.34 12.11 12.34
CA TYR A 262 13.32 11.21 11.78
C TYR A 262 13.19 9.91 12.57
N LYS A 263 14.14 9.61 13.46
CA LYS A 263 14.19 8.39 14.29
C LYS A 263 14.30 7.10 13.46
N VAL A 264 14.89 7.16 12.27
CA VAL A 264 15.01 6.01 11.36
C VAL A 264 16.46 5.67 11.05
N ASN A 265 16.79 4.38 11.11
CA ASN A 265 18.06 3.83 10.65
C ASN A 265 17.79 2.72 9.64
N ALA A 266 18.43 2.81 8.46
CA ALA A 266 18.20 1.87 7.36
C ALA A 266 18.72 0.44 7.63
N ASP A 267 19.60 0.26 8.61
CA ASP A 267 20.17 -1.02 9.00
C ASP A 267 19.56 -1.59 10.30
N VAL A 268 18.90 -0.73 11.10
CA VAL A 268 18.31 -1.09 12.39
C VAL A 268 16.79 -0.92 12.34
N PHE A 269 16.08 -2.04 12.28
CA PHE A 269 14.63 -2.06 12.04
C PHE A 269 13.83 -2.17 13.34
N CYS A 270 12.61 -1.64 13.33
CA CYS A 270 11.62 -1.90 14.36
C CYS A 270 11.49 -3.41 14.65
N GLY A 271 11.45 -3.77 15.94
CA GLY A 271 11.47 -5.16 16.42
C GLY A 271 12.86 -5.79 16.57
N ASN A 272 13.93 -5.13 16.13
CA ASN A 272 15.27 -5.51 16.55
C ASN A 272 15.48 -5.23 18.05
N LYS A 273 16.30 -6.03 18.72
CA LYS A 273 16.59 -5.86 20.15
C LYS A 273 17.17 -4.48 20.43
N GLY A 274 16.55 -3.75 21.35
CA GLY A 274 17.01 -2.43 21.80
C GLY A 274 16.47 -1.25 20.98
N VAL A 275 15.66 -1.50 19.95
CA VAL A 275 14.95 -0.42 19.23
C VAL A 275 13.76 0.03 20.09
N PRO A 276 13.69 1.30 20.48
CA PRO A 276 12.59 1.80 21.29
C PRO A 276 11.31 1.95 20.48
N VAL A 277 10.20 2.04 21.21
CA VAL A 277 8.87 2.40 20.72
C VAL A 277 8.43 3.65 21.48
N CYS A 278 7.82 4.61 20.79
CA CYS A 278 7.26 5.80 21.40
C CYS A 278 6.13 5.43 22.39
N GLU A 279 5.84 6.31 23.35
CA GLU A 279 4.83 6.04 24.37
C GLU A 279 3.40 6.02 23.79
N ASN A 280 3.13 6.89 22.81
CA ASN A 280 1.80 7.08 22.22
C ASN A 280 1.83 6.90 20.69
N PRO A 281 1.68 5.68 20.15
CA PRO A 281 1.63 5.45 18.70
C PRO A 281 0.53 6.24 17.97
N ASP A 282 -0.59 6.54 18.63
CA ASP A 282 -1.70 7.31 18.04
C ASP A 282 -1.33 8.77 17.75
N GLU A 283 -0.29 9.34 18.38
CA GLU A 283 0.15 10.72 18.12
C GLU A 283 1.10 10.81 16.92
N HIS A 284 1.58 9.68 16.40
CA HIS A 284 2.53 9.60 15.29
C HIS A 284 1.86 9.21 13.96
N ILE A 285 2.37 9.76 12.86
CA ILE A 285 1.96 9.37 11.51
C ILE A 285 2.65 8.07 11.07
N SER A 286 3.97 7.97 11.32
CA SER A 286 4.77 6.82 10.91
C SER A 286 5.01 5.86 12.06
N TRP A 287 4.80 4.56 11.77
CA TRP A 287 5.10 3.50 12.71
C TRP A 287 6.60 3.21 12.76
N ASP A 288 7.18 2.67 11.68
CA ASP A 288 8.57 2.20 11.65
C ASP A 288 9.48 3.01 10.71
N GLY A 289 9.02 4.20 10.31
CA GLY A 289 9.71 5.05 9.35
C GLY A 289 9.42 4.74 7.89
N THR A 290 8.81 3.58 7.60
CA THR A 290 8.38 3.19 6.24
C THR A 290 6.87 3.04 6.16
N HIS A 291 6.28 2.42 7.18
CA HIS A 291 4.85 2.16 7.29
C HIS A 291 4.19 3.16 8.24
N LEU A 292 2.86 3.18 8.19
CA LEU A 292 2.05 4.14 8.93
C LEU A 292 1.51 3.48 10.21
N THR A 293 1.20 4.31 11.19
CA THR A 293 0.47 3.86 12.39
C THR A 293 -0.96 3.45 12.03
N GLN A 294 -1.60 2.63 12.87
CA GLN A 294 -2.99 2.26 12.66
C GLN A 294 -3.89 3.49 12.67
N HIS A 295 -3.56 4.51 13.46
CA HIS A 295 -4.32 5.75 13.51
C HIS A 295 -4.28 6.48 12.17
N THR A 296 -3.12 6.53 11.53
CA THR A 296 -2.98 7.08 10.18
C THR A 296 -3.75 6.27 9.15
N TYR A 297 -3.68 4.94 9.21
CA TYR A 297 -4.47 4.09 8.32
C TYR A 297 -5.98 4.29 8.51
N HIS A 298 -6.44 4.48 9.75
CA HIS A 298 -7.84 4.81 10.05
C HIS A 298 -8.25 6.13 9.40
N ALA A 299 -7.47 7.21 9.62
CA ALA A 299 -7.74 8.53 9.08
C ALA A 299 -7.76 8.52 7.54
N LEU A 300 -6.83 7.81 6.90
CA LEU A 300 -6.78 7.63 5.45
C LEU A 300 -8.04 6.96 4.92
N VAL A 301 -8.42 5.81 5.48
CA VAL A 301 -9.62 5.10 5.02
C VAL A 301 -10.86 5.95 5.22
N LYS A 302 -11.00 6.62 6.38
CA LYS A 302 -12.11 7.54 6.66
C LYS A 302 -12.23 8.62 5.57
N HIS A 303 -11.12 9.22 5.15
CA HIS A 303 -11.09 10.22 4.09
C HIS A 303 -11.49 9.64 2.72
N LEU A 304 -11.16 8.38 2.45
CA LEU A 304 -11.40 7.71 1.17
C LEU A 304 -12.80 7.09 1.02
N MET A 305 -13.51 6.84 2.12
CA MET A 305 -14.85 6.22 2.11
C MET A 305 -15.86 6.92 1.20
N PRO A 306 -15.95 8.27 1.14
CA PRO A 306 -16.86 8.94 0.20
C PRO A 306 -16.57 8.58 -1.26
N SER A 307 -15.30 8.47 -1.66
CA SER A 307 -14.92 8.08 -3.02
C SER A 307 -15.25 6.62 -3.30
N LEU A 308 -14.97 5.73 -2.34
CA LEU A 308 -15.30 4.31 -2.46
C LEU A 308 -16.82 4.10 -2.62
N ASN A 309 -17.63 4.70 -1.74
CA ASN A 309 -19.09 4.55 -1.72
C ASN A 309 -19.81 5.12 -2.96
N ARG A 310 -19.18 6.04 -3.69
CA ARG A 310 -19.75 6.56 -4.95
C ARG A 310 -19.72 5.50 -6.06
N GLY A 311 -18.68 4.67 -6.11
CA GLY A 311 -18.54 3.66 -7.16
C GLY A 311 -18.92 2.25 -6.72
N ILE A 312 -18.58 1.84 -5.51
CA ILE A 312 -18.74 0.46 -5.02
C ILE A 312 -20.06 0.30 -4.27
N LYS A 313 -20.81 -0.78 -4.53
CA LYS A 313 -22.16 -1.00 -3.96
C LYS A 313 -22.45 -2.49 -3.74
N ASN A 314 -23.17 -2.80 -2.66
CA ASN A 314 -23.65 -4.16 -2.37
C ASN A 314 -22.54 -5.21 -2.20
N VAL A 315 -21.43 -4.82 -1.55
CA VAL A 315 -20.33 -5.75 -1.20
C VAL A 315 -20.83 -6.80 -0.21
N LYS A 316 -20.51 -8.08 -0.45
CA LYS A 316 -20.84 -9.23 0.40
C LYS A 316 -19.68 -10.19 0.55
#